data_AF-K1TZK2-F1
#
_entry.id   AF-K1TZK2-F1
#
_cell.length_a   1.000
_cell.length_b   1.000
_cell.length_c   1.000
_cell.angle_alpha   90.00
_cell.angle_beta   90.00
_cell.angle_gamma   90.00
#
_symmetry.space_group_name_H-M   'P 1'
#
loop_
_entity.id
_entity.type
_entity.pdbx_description
1 polymer ?
#
loop_
_entity_poly.entity_id
_entity_poly.type
_entity_poly.pdbx_seq_one_letter_code
_entity_poly.pdbx_strand_id
1 'polypeptide(L)'
;MHITGLGLVSADAVSSLQLVSEVALGFIAFSIGNEFRLEDLKSTGNQAAIIGVVQALTATLLVDTALLTVHMLLPEKLSAAQAITLGAIATATAPAATLMVVRQYKAKGPVTNLLLPIVALDDAVGLIVFAVSFGISKALVSGELDLISILLNPLLEIVASLALGAAAGWLL
;
A
#
# COMPACT_ATOMS: atom_id res chain seq x y z
N MET A 1 -11.77 -18.51 16.37
CA MET A 1 -10.95 -18.13 17.54
C MET A 1 -11.55 -16.87 18.13
N HIS A 2 -12.33 -16.98 19.21
CA HIS A 2 -12.86 -15.81 19.93
C HIS A 2 -11.88 -15.49 21.07
N ILE A 3 -11.18 -14.36 20.97
CA ILE A 3 -10.35 -13.86 22.07
C ILE A 3 -11.25 -12.98 22.95
N THR A 4 -11.82 -13.55 24.00
CA THR A 4 -12.63 -12.83 24.99
C THR A 4 -11.75 -11.92 25.84
N GLY A 5 -12.04 -10.61 25.88
CA GLY A 5 -11.35 -9.63 26.74
C GLY A 5 -10.98 -8.30 26.06
N LEU A 6 -10.97 -8.24 24.73
CA LEU A 6 -10.63 -7.04 23.94
C LEU A 6 -11.86 -6.21 23.48
N GLY A 7 -13.08 -6.63 23.81
CA GLY A 7 -14.31 -5.98 23.34
C GLY A 7 -14.64 -6.23 21.85
N LEU A 8 -13.83 -7.03 21.14
CA LEU A 8 -14.15 -7.51 19.78
C LEU A 8 -15.05 -8.75 19.89
N VAL A 9 -16.34 -8.50 20.15
CA VAL A 9 -17.30 -9.54 20.57
C VAL A 9 -17.74 -10.43 19.38
N SER A 10 -17.76 -9.89 18.17
CA SER A 10 -18.12 -10.61 16.93
C SER A 10 -17.47 -9.98 15.70
N ALA A 11 -17.45 -10.70 14.57
CA ALA A 11 -17.04 -10.16 13.28
C ALA A 11 -17.92 -8.96 12.86
N ASP A 12 -19.20 -8.99 13.20
CA ASP A 12 -20.13 -7.87 12.96
C ASP A 12 -19.75 -6.63 13.78
N ALA A 13 -19.32 -6.82 15.03
CA ALA A 13 -18.83 -5.72 15.86
C ALA A 13 -17.56 -5.09 15.25
N VAL A 14 -16.65 -5.91 14.70
CA VAL A 14 -15.47 -5.42 13.98
C VAL A 14 -15.87 -4.67 12.70
N SER A 15 -16.82 -5.20 11.94
CA SER A 15 -17.35 -4.56 10.72
C SER A 15 -17.97 -3.19 11.02
N SER A 16 -18.65 -3.03 12.16
CA SER A 16 -19.21 -1.74 12.58
C SER A 16 -18.16 -0.63 12.79
N LEU A 17 -16.89 -1.00 12.98
CA LEU A 17 -15.77 -0.06 13.11
C LEU A 17 -15.20 0.39 11.76
N GLN A 18 -15.66 -0.17 10.64
CA GLN A 18 -15.13 0.15 9.31
C GLN A 18 -15.21 1.66 9.00
N LEU A 19 -16.32 2.32 9.34
CA LEU A 19 -16.47 3.76 9.17
C LEU A 19 -15.39 4.55 9.93
N VAL A 20 -15.05 4.10 11.14
CA VAL A 20 -14.00 4.75 11.95
C VAL A 20 -12.64 4.57 11.28
N SER A 21 -12.35 3.38 10.76
CA SER A 21 -11.12 3.10 10.02
C SER A 21 -11.01 3.95 8.75
N GLU A 22 -12.07 4.05 7.95
CA GLU A 22 -12.10 4.84 6.71
C GLU A 22 -11.88 6.34 6.99
N VAL A 23 -12.59 6.89 7.97
CA VAL A 23 -12.42 8.29 8.39
C VAL A 23 -11.01 8.53 8.92
N ALA A 24 -10.49 7.64 9.76
CA ALA A 24 -9.14 7.76 10.32
C ALA A 24 -8.06 7.72 9.23
N LEU A 25 -8.16 6.80 8.28
CA LEU A 25 -7.24 6.70 7.13
C LEU A 25 -7.31 7.96 6.26
N GLY A 26 -8.51 8.51 6.03
CA GLY A 26 -8.67 9.79 5.32
C GLY A 26 -7.97 10.95 6.03
N PHE A 27 -8.11 11.07 7.35
CA PHE A 27 -7.39 12.09 8.13
C PHE A 27 -5.87 11.91 8.11
N ILE A 28 -5.39 10.65 8.19
CA ILE A 28 -3.95 10.35 8.10
C ILE A 28 -3.42 10.77 6.72
N ALA A 29 -4.09 10.36 5.64
CA ALA A 29 -3.70 10.71 4.27
C ALA A 29 -3.69 12.23 4.07
N PHE A 30 -4.71 12.95 4.54
CA PHE A 30 -4.76 14.42 4.45
C PHE A 30 -3.67 15.11 5.30
N SER A 31 -3.42 14.63 6.52
CA SER A 31 -2.39 15.21 7.41
C SER A 31 -0.98 15.01 6.87
N ILE A 32 -0.69 13.83 6.29
CA ILE A 32 0.58 13.57 5.60
C ILE A 32 0.64 14.41 4.31
N GLY A 33 -0.47 14.49 3.57
CA GLY A 33 -0.68 15.36 2.40
C GLY A 33 -0.18 16.79 2.61
N ASN A 34 -0.59 17.43 3.71
CA ASN A 34 -0.21 18.79 4.06
C ASN A 34 1.28 18.99 4.36
N GLU A 35 2.02 17.92 4.67
CA GLU A 35 3.47 18.00 4.87
C GLU A 35 4.24 17.96 3.54
N PHE A 36 3.61 17.53 2.45
CA PHE A 36 4.28 17.41 1.16
C PHE A 36 4.62 18.77 0.57
N ARG A 37 5.92 19.07 0.55
CA ARG A 37 6.46 20.18 -0.24
C ARG A 37 6.84 19.68 -1.62
N LEU A 38 6.19 20.23 -2.64
CA LEU A 38 6.44 19.87 -4.05
C LEU A 38 7.90 20.07 -4.48
N GLU A 39 8.58 21.05 -3.87
CA GLU A 39 9.99 21.38 -4.09
C GLU A 39 10.93 20.26 -3.59
N ASP A 40 10.60 19.65 -2.46
CA ASP A 40 11.37 18.54 -1.88
C ASP A 40 11.24 17.27 -2.75
N LEU A 41 10.05 17.04 -3.30
CA LEU A 41 9.79 15.94 -4.24
C LEU A 41 10.60 16.10 -5.54
N LYS A 42 10.75 17.32 -6.06
CA LYS A 42 11.53 17.58 -7.28
C LYS A 42 13.04 17.38 -7.08
N SER A 43 13.57 17.71 -5.90
CA SER A 43 15.02 17.66 -5.64
C SER A 43 15.52 16.27 -5.22
N THR A 44 14.70 15.47 -4.54
CA THR A 44 15.05 14.12 -4.05
C THR A 44 14.29 12.99 -4.77
N GLY A 45 13.38 13.34 -5.68
CA GLY A 45 12.41 12.42 -6.29
C GLY A 45 13.02 11.23 -7.02
N ASN A 46 14.15 11.41 -7.74
CA ASN A 46 14.74 10.28 -8.48
C ASN A 46 15.31 9.20 -7.55
N GLN A 47 15.95 9.58 -6.45
CA GLN A 47 16.50 8.60 -5.51
C GLN A 47 15.37 7.92 -4.73
N ALA A 48 14.37 8.68 -4.29
CA ALA A 48 13.18 8.13 -3.65
C ALA A 48 12.39 7.20 -4.58
N ALA A 49 12.28 7.57 -5.87
CA ALA A 49 11.63 6.77 -6.91
C ALA A 49 12.28 5.39 -7.05
N ILE A 50 13.61 5.37 -7.20
CA ILE A 50 14.36 4.13 -7.36
C ILE A 50 14.23 3.29 -6.09
N ILE A 51 14.43 3.87 -4.91
CA ILE A 51 14.34 3.13 -3.65
C ILE A 51 12.95 2.54 -3.47
N GLY A 52 11.89 3.34 -3.57
CA GLY A 52 10.53 2.87 -3.32
C GLY A 52 10.09 1.82 -4.35
N VAL A 53 10.33 2.02 -5.66
CA VAL A 53 9.97 1.01 -6.68
C VAL A 53 10.76 -0.27 -6.52
N VAL A 54 12.08 -0.19 -6.36
CA VAL A 54 12.93 -1.38 -6.26
C VAL A 54 12.63 -2.13 -4.96
N GLN A 55 12.49 -1.43 -3.84
CA GLN A 55 12.12 -2.04 -2.55
C GLN A 55 10.76 -2.72 -2.64
N ALA A 56 9.74 -2.03 -3.15
CA ALA A 56 8.40 -2.55 -3.31
C ALA A 56 8.42 -3.86 -4.11
N LEU A 57 8.92 -3.81 -5.36
CA LEU A 57 8.95 -4.98 -6.24
C LEU A 57 9.81 -6.12 -5.67
N THR A 58 10.95 -5.80 -5.06
CA THR A 58 11.81 -6.83 -4.45
C THR A 58 11.12 -7.49 -3.27
N ALA A 59 10.44 -6.72 -2.41
CA ALA A 59 9.69 -7.25 -1.29
C ALA A 59 8.56 -8.18 -1.77
N THR A 60 7.77 -7.73 -2.76
CA THR A 60 6.71 -8.54 -3.38
C THR A 60 7.28 -9.86 -3.91
N LEU A 61 8.33 -9.80 -4.74
CA LEU A 61 8.91 -10.98 -5.38
C LEU A 61 9.51 -11.97 -4.38
N LEU A 62 10.17 -11.47 -3.33
CA LEU A 62 10.73 -12.34 -2.29
C LEU A 62 9.63 -13.04 -1.49
N VAL A 63 8.57 -12.30 -1.13
CA VAL A 63 7.43 -12.87 -0.40
C VAL A 63 6.66 -13.84 -1.28
N ASP A 64 6.39 -13.50 -2.53
CA ASP A 64 5.77 -14.40 -3.51
C ASP A 64 6.59 -15.68 -3.68
N THR A 65 7.91 -15.56 -3.86
CA THR A 65 8.78 -16.74 -4.02
C THR A 65 8.72 -17.63 -2.78
N ALA A 66 8.79 -17.05 -1.58
CA ALA A 66 8.69 -17.79 -0.33
C ALA A 66 7.34 -18.50 -0.19
N LEU A 67 6.24 -17.78 -0.44
CA LEU A 67 4.88 -18.30 -0.30
C LEU A 67 4.52 -19.31 -1.39
N LEU A 68 4.99 -19.12 -2.62
CA LEU A 68 4.85 -20.10 -3.70
C LEU A 68 5.66 -21.37 -3.42
N THR A 69 6.83 -21.25 -2.80
CA THR A 69 7.59 -22.42 -2.33
C THR A 69 6.79 -23.19 -1.26
N VAL A 70 6.14 -22.48 -0.34
CA VAL A 70 5.23 -23.11 0.64
C VAL A 70 4.04 -23.77 -0.06
N HIS A 71 3.44 -23.13 -1.06
CA HIS A 71 2.37 -23.72 -1.87
C HIS A 71 2.81 -25.03 -2.55
N MET A 72 4.02 -25.07 -3.12
CA MET A 72 4.55 -26.28 -3.77
C MET A 72 4.75 -27.44 -2.78
N LEU A 73 5.15 -27.14 -1.53
CA LEU A 73 5.36 -28.15 -0.49
C LEU A 73 4.06 -28.56 0.21
N LEU A 74 3.11 -27.64 0.35
CA LEU A 74 1.87 -27.79 1.13
C LEU A 74 0.67 -27.15 0.38
N PRO A 75 0.28 -27.69 -0.79
CA PRO A 75 -0.74 -27.07 -1.64
C PRO A 75 -2.12 -26.98 -0.97
N GLU A 76 -2.43 -27.90 -0.05
CA GLU A 76 -3.68 -27.93 0.73
C GLU A 76 -3.79 -26.80 1.77
N LYS A 77 -2.69 -26.10 2.07
CA LYS A 77 -2.64 -25.05 3.12
C LYS A 77 -2.62 -23.64 2.56
N LEU A 78 -2.10 -23.46 1.36
CA LEU A 78 -1.94 -22.16 0.73
C LEU A 78 -2.07 -22.33 -0.78
N SER A 79 -3.02 -21.66 -1.41
CA SER A 79 -3.15 -21.66 -2.87
C SER A 79 -2.18 -20.66 -3.51
N ALA A 80 -1.84 -20.87 -4.78
CA ALA A 80 -1.02 -19.91 -5.54
C ALA A 80 -1.67 -18.51 -5.60
N ALA A 81 -3.00 -18.43 -5.73
CA ALA A 81 -3.73 -17.16 -5.71
C ALA A 81 -3.63 -16.46 -4.34
N GLN A 82 -3.66 -17.20 -3.23
CA GLN A 82 -3.44 -16.63 -1.90
C GLN A 82 -2.00 -16.15 -1.73
N ALA A 83 -1.02 -16.92 -2.21
CA ALA A 83 0.40 -16.55 -2.15
C ALA A 83 0.66 -15.20 -2.85
N ILE A 84 0.21 -15.08 -4.11
CA ILE A 84 0.40 -13.86 -4.92
C ILE A 84 -0.33 -12.65 -4.32
N THR A 85 -1.54 -12.86 -3.79
CA THR A 85 -2.30 -11.77 -3.13
C THR A 85 -1.58 -11.31 -1.86
N LEU A 86 -1.04 -12.23 -1.06
CA LEU A 86 -0.30 -11.92 0.16
C LEU A 86 1.04 -11.24 -0.12
N GLY A 87 1.77 -11.64 -1.15
CA GLY A 87 2.99 -10.95 -1.55
C GLY A 87 2.73 -9.52 -2.02
N ALA A 88 1.61 -9.29 -2.71
CA ALA A 88 1.19 -7.94 -3.08
C ALA A 88 0.90 -7.06 -1.86
N ILE A 89 0.21 -7.60 -0.85
CA ILE A 89 -0.05 -6.89 0.43
C ILE A 89 1.27 -6.58 1.16
N ALA A 90 2.27 -7.46 1.10
CA ALA A 90 3.56 -7.26 1.75
C ALA A 90 4.39 -6.11 1.17
N THR A 91 4.00 -5.58 0.01
CA THR A 91 4.64 -4.43 -0.65
C THR A 91 4.49 -3.14 0.15
N ALA A 92 3.33 -2.94 0.79
CA ALA A 92 2.98 -1.67 1.41
C ALA A 92 3.76 -1.43 2.72
N THR A 93 4.42 -0.28 2.84
CA THR A 93 5.17 0.13 4.02
C THR A 93 4.68 1.47 4.58
N ALA A 94 4.39 1.51 5.88
CA ALA A 94 3.92 2.73 6.54
C ALA A 94 5.06 3.37 7.37
N PRO A 95 5.47 4.62 7.08
CA PRO A 95 6.57 5.30 7.77
C PRO A 95 6.13 6.04 9.05
N ALA A 96 4.84 6.04 9.38
CA ALA A 96 4.24 7.08 10.21
C ALA A 96 4.89 7.18 11.60
N ALA A 97 5.14 6.02 12.21
CA ALA A 97 5.86 5.91 13.48
C ALA A 97 7.30 6.43 13.36
N THR A 98 8.00 6.06 12.28
CA THR A 98 9.38 6.47 12.01
C THR A 98 9.48 7.99 11.81
N LEU A 99 8.54 8.57 11.05
CA LEU A 99 8.45 10.01 10.82
C LEU A 99 8.16 10.76 12.13
N MET A 100 7.30 10.22 12.99
CA MET A 100 7.02 10.78 14.31
C MET A 100 8.29 10.83 15.18
N VAL A 101 9.08 9.76 15.21
CA VAL A 101 10.36 9.72 15.94
C VAL A 101 11.35 10.73 15.37
N VAL A 102 11.50 10.80 14.04
CA VAL A 102 12.36 11.80 13.38
C VAL A 102 11.99 13.22 13.81
N ARG A 103 10.70 13.52 13.90
CA ARG A 103 10.19 14.82 14.37
C ARG A 103 10.49 15.06 15.85
N GLN A 104 10.20 14.09 16.71
CA GLN A 104 10.41 14.19 18.16
C GLN A 104 11.87 14.48 18.50
N TYR A 105 12.80 13.84 17.80
CA TYR A 105 14.24 14.04 17.99
C TYR A 105 14.84 15.13 17.12
N LYS A 106 14.04 15.78 16.26
CA LYS A 106 14.49 16.79 15.28
C LYS A 106 15.66 16.28 14.41
N ALA A 107 15.64 14.99 14.07
CA ALA A 107 16.71 14.35 13.33
C ALA A 107 16.76 14.89 11.89
N LYS A 108 17.98 15.12 11.38
CA LYS A 108 18.22 15.63 10.02
C LYS A 108 19.37 14.85 9.38
N GLY A 109 19.18 14.44 8.13
CA GLY A 109 20.19 13.74 7.36
C GLY A 109 19.65 13.16 6.05
N PRO A 110 20.52 12.51 5.25
CA PRO A 110 20.15 12.00 3.94
C PRO A 110 19.02 10.96 3.99
N VAL A 111 18.97 10.14 5.05
CA VAL A 111 17.92 9.11 5.21
C VAL A 111 16.58 9.74 5.59
N THR A 112 16.56 10.67 6.55
CA THR A 112 15.31 11.30 7.01
C THR A 112 14.67 12.17 5.93
N ASN A 113 15.49 12.77 5.06
CA ASN A 113 15.03 13.55 3.91
C ASN A 113 14.35 12.69 2.83
N LEU A 114 14.68 11.39 2.76
CA LEU A 114 14.07 10.46 1.79
C LEU A 114 12.77 9.83 2.29
N LEU A 115 12.49 9.86 3.61
CA LEU A 115 11.31 9.20 4.17
C LEU A 115 10.01 9.75 3.57
N LEU A 116 9.81 11.07 3.54
CA LEU A 116 8.56 11.65 3.04
C LEU A 116 8.32 11.35 1.54
N PRO A 117 9.29 11.57 0.63
CA PRO A 117 9.11 11.21 -0.78
C PRO A 117 8.88 9.73 -1.05
N ILE A 118 9.58 8.83 -0.33
CA ILE A 118 9.40 7.38 -0.49
C ILE A 118 7.97 6.99 -0.15
N VAL A 119 7.37 7.62 0.85
CA VAL A 119 6.05 7.25 1.37
C VAL A 119 4.94 7.62 0.42
N ALA A 120 5.02 8.80 -0.21
CA ALA A 120 4.10 9.17 -1.28
C ALA A 120 4.15 8.16 -2.44
N LEU A 121 5.36 7.72 -2.78
CA LEU A 121 5.56 6.80 -3.89
C LEU A 121 5.09 5.37 -3.55
N ASP A 122 5.38 4.90 -2.34
CA ASP A 122 5.11 3.53 -1.91
C ASP A 122 3.61 3.20 -1.91
N ASP A 123 2.76 4.18 -1.59
CA ASP A 123 1.30 4.01 -1.64
C ASP A 123 0.80 3.78 -3.08
N ALA A 124 1.31 4.57 -4.04
CA ALA A 124 0.96 4.42 -5.46
C ALA A 124 1.52 3.12 -6.06
N VAL A 125 2.79 2.79 -5.77
CA VAL A 125 3.42 1.56 -6.24
C VAL A 125 2.74 0.34 -5.64
N GLY A 126 2.44 0.38 -4.34
CA GLY A 126 1.72 -0.67 -3.63
C GLY A 126 0.34 -0.94 -4.22
N LEU A 127 -0.42 0.10 -4.56
CA LEU A 127 -1.74 -0.05 -5.20
C LEU A 127 -1.63 -0.70 -6.57
N ILE A 128 -0.66 -0.29 -7.40
CA ILE A 128 -0.43 -0.87 -8.73
C ILE A 128 -0.05 -2.35 -8.61
N VAL A 129 0.91 -2.67 -7.74
CA VAL A 129 1.35 -4.05 -7.49
C VAL A 129 0.19 -4.89 -6.97
N PHE A 130 -0.58 -4.38 -6.01
CA PHE A 130 -1.75 -5.05 -5.47
C PHE A 130 -2.78 -5.35 -6.57
N ALA A 131 -3.12 -4.38 -7.41
CA ALA A 131 -4.14 -4.58 -8.41
C ALA A 131 -3.72 -5.57 -9.52
N VAL A 132 -2.46 -5.52 -9.95
CA VAL A 132 -1.89 -6.49 -10.90
C VAL A 132 -1.90 -7.90 -10.30
N SER A 133 -1.35 -8.06 -9.09
CA SER A 133 -1.29 -9.35 -8.40
C SER A 133 -2.67 -9.91 -8.09
N PHE A 134 -3.62 -9.08 -7.64
CA PHE A 134 -5.00 -9.48 -7.39
C PHE A 134 -5.69 -9.92 -8.69
N GLY A 135 -5.41 -9.24 -9.79
CA GLY A 135 -5.84 -9.63 -11.12
C GLY A 135 -5.35 -11.01 -11.53
N ILE A 136 -4.05 -11.26 -11.37
CA ILE A 136 -3.43 -12.57 -11.61
C ILE A 136 -4.08 -13.63 -10.73
N SER A 137 -4.24 -13.35 -9.43
CA SER A 137 -4.90 -14.25 -8.48
C SER A 137 -6.33 -14.59 -8.89
N LYS A 138 -7.11 -13.61 -9.36
CA LYS A 138 -8.47 -13.83 -9.86
C LYS A 138 -8.44 -14.74 -11.10
N ALA A 139 -7.54 -14.48 -12.05
CA ALA A 139 -7.39 -15.30 -13.25
C ALA A 139 -6.96 -16.74 -12.94
N LEU A 140 -6.13 -16.96 -11.92
CA LEU A 140 -5.76 -18.30 -11.44
C LEU A 140 -6.97 -19.08 -10.87
N VAL A 141 -7.95 -18.37 -10.30
CA VAL A 141 -9.15 -18.99 -9.71
C VAL A 141 -10.27 -19.17 -10.74
N SER A 142 -10.52 -18.18 -11.60
CA SER A 142 -11.62 -18.19 -12.56
C SER A 142 -11.26 -18.70 -13.95
N GLY A 143 -9.96 -18.76 -14.30
CA GLY A 143 -9.47 -19.11 -15.64
C GLY A 143 -9.64 -18.01 -16.70
N GLU A 144 -10.20 -16.85 -16.34
CA GLU A 144 -10.45 -15.74 -17.25
C GLU A 144 -9.50 -14.57 -16.97
N LEU A 145 -8.82 -14.08 -18.02
CA LEU A 145 -7.98 -12.89 -17.97
C LEU A 145 -8.74 -11.69 -18.51
N ASP A 146 -9.18 -10.82 -17.60
CA ASP A 146 -9.70 -9.50 -17.96
C ASP A 146 -8.62 -8.43 -17.74
N LEU A 147 -7.77 -8.25 -18.73
CA LEU A 147 -6.67 -7.28 -18.69
C LEU A 147 -7.15 -5.84 -18.44
N ILE A 148 -8.39 -5.51 -18.79
CA ILE A 148 -8.96 -4.17 -18.56
C ILE A 148 -9.15 -3.93 -17.07
N SER A 149 -9.82 -4.85 -16.36
CA SER A 149 -10.03 -4.68 -14.92
C SER A 149 -8.75 -4.77 -14.09
N ILE A 150 -7.71 -5.45 -14.60
CA ILE A 150 -6.44 -5.65 -13.89
C ILE A 150 -5.49 -4.46 -14.05
N LEU A 151 -5.44 -3.83 -15.23
CA LEU A 151 -4.48 -2.76 -15.53
C LEU A 151 -5.13 -1.38 -15.67
N LEU A 152 -6.27 -1.29 -16.36
CA LEU A 152 -6.87 0.00 -16.70
C LEU A 152 -7.61 0.62 -15.52
N ASN A 153 -8.42 -0.17 -14.80
CA ASN A 153 -9.22 0.35 -13.68
C ASN A 153 -8.35 0.95 -12.56
N PRO A 154 -7.27 0.29 -12.09
CA PRO A 154 -6.43 0.85 -11.02
C PRO A 154 -5.69 2.11 -11.48
N LEU A 155 -5.20 2.11 -12.73
CA LEU A 155 -4.56 3.29 -13.30
C LEU A 155 -5.52 4.48 -13.37
N LEU A 156 -6.76 4.22 -13.82
CA LEU A 156 -7.80 5.24 -13.89
C LEU A 156 -8.18 5.73 -12.49
N GLU A 157 -8.28 4.84 -11.50
CA GLU A 157 -8.56 5.19 -10.10
C GLU A 157 -7.46 6.09 -9.52
N ILE A 158 -6.18 5.79 -9.75
CA ILE A 158 -5.06 6.66 -9.34
C ILE A 158 -5.17 8.02 -10.01
N VAL A 159 -5.30 8.06 -11.35
CA VAL A 159 -5.32 9.32 -12.11
C VAL A 159 -6.53 10.18 -11.74
N ALA A 160 -7.71 9.57 -11.61
CA ALA A 160 -8.94 10.26 -11.22
C ALA A 160 -8.84 10.78 -9.77
N SER A 161 -8.29 9.99 -8.85
CA SER A 161 -8.09 10.40 -7.46
C SER A 161 -7.10 11.56 -7.34
N LEU A 162 -6.00 11.52 -8.08
CA LEU A 162 -5.04 12.63 -8.16
C LEU A 162 -5.66 13.89 -8.76
N ALA A 163 -6.44 13.76 -9.84
CA ALA A 163 -7.11 14.88 -10.49
C ALA A 163 -8.15 15.53 -9.57
N LEU A 164 -8.98 14.73 -8.90
CA LEU A 164 -9.97 15.20 -7.93
C LEU A 164 -9.29 15.86 -6.73
N GLY A 165 -8.24 15.24 -6.19
CA GLY A 165 -7.45 15.80 -5.09
C GLY A 165 -6.79 17.13 -5.46
N ALA A 166 -6.23 17.24 -6.66
CA ALA A 166 -5.63 18.48 -7.16
C ALA A 166 -6.68 19.59 -7.38
N ALA A 167 -7.85 19.24 -7.93
CA ALA A 167 -8.94 20.20 -8.12
C ALA A 167 -9.49 20.70 -6.78
N ALA A 168 -9.72 19.80 -5.82
CA ALA A 168 -10.16 20.17 -4.48
C ALA A 168 -9.11 21.02 -3.74
N GLY A 169 -7.82 20.65 -3.84
CA GLY A 169 -6.72 21.40 -3.24
C GLY A 169 -6.49 22.78 -3.87
N TRP A 170 -6.83 22.97 -5.15
CA TRP A 170 -6.78 24.29 -5.80
C TRP A 170 -7.91 25.23 -5.35
N LEU A 171 -9.05 24.67 -4.92
CA LEU A 171 -10.21 25.43 -4.46
C LEU A 171 -10.10 25.88 -2.99
N LEU A 172 -9.28 25.20 -2.19
CA LEU A 172 -9.03 25.48 -0.77
C LEU A 172 -7.88 26.48 -0.59
#